data_AF-A0A2H9LF26-F1
#
_entry.id   AF-A0A2H9LF26-F1
#
_cell.length_a   1.000
_cell.length_b   1.000
_cell.length_c   1.000
_cell.angle_alpha   90.00
_cell.angle_beta   90.00
_cell.angle_gamma   90.00
#
_symmetry.space_group_name_H-M   'P 1'
#
loop_
_entity.id
_entity.type
_entity.pdbx_description
1 polymer ?
#
loop_
_entity_poly.entity_id
_entity_poly.type
_entity_poly.pdbx_seq_one_letter_code
_entity_poly.pdbx_strand_id
1 'polypeptide(L)'
;MVKKKIGLGLSISAKDSEDYQTGSWRKQIPVVKNRAELDKHPEIALFCPEAAIIYQKGKFMNIDYRYCKGCGICAQQLKDAIMMKS
;
A
#
# COMPACT_ATOMS: atom_id res chain seq x y z
N MET A 1 0.91 -19.68 -11.25
CA MET A 1 -0.33 -20.25 -10.66
C MET A 1 -0.47 -21.72 -11.04
N VAL A 2 -0.30 -22.63 -10.08
CA VAL A 2 -0.58 -24.06 -10.28
C VAL A 2 -2.06 -24.31 -9.99
N LYS A 3 -2.85 -24.63 -11.01
CA LYS A 3 -4.24 -25.06 -10.83
C LYS A 3 -4.24 -26.44 -10.16
N LYS A 4 -4.36 -26.50 -8.84
CA LYS A 4 -4.49 -27.77 -8.13
C LYS A 4 -5.95 -28.23 -8.22
N LYS A 5 -6.21 -29.26 -9.03
CA LYS A 5 -7.51 -29.94 -9.11
C LYS A 5 -7.70 -30.76 -7.82
N ILE A 6 -8.47 -30.20 -6.89
CA ILE A 6 -9.11 -30.94 -5.80
C ILE A 6 -10.43 -31.53 -6.36
N GLY A 7 -10.81 -32.73 -5.92
CA GLY A 7 -11.81 -33.61 -6.56
C GLY A 7 -13.21 -33.03 -6.81
N LEU A 8 -13.97 -33.76 -7.65
CA LEU A 8 -15.23 -33.45 -8.36
C LEU A 8 -16.04 -32.22 -7.89
N GLY A 9 -16.19 -31.26 -8.82
CA GLY A 9 -17.30 -30.29 -8.85
C GLY A 9 -16.99 -28.87 -8.38
N LEU A 10 -15.93 -28.67 -7.60
CA LEU A 10 -15.55 -27.35 -7.06
C LEU A 10 -14.25 -26.86 -7.70
N SER A 11 -14.35 -25.86 -8.58
CA SER A 11 -13.19 -25.08 -9.00
C SER A 11 -12.95 -23.97 -7.98
N ILE A 12 -12.23 -24.26 -6.89
CA ILE A 12 -11.69 -23.22 -6.02
C ILE A 12 -10.44 -22.69 -6.73
N SER A 13 -10.52 -21.48 -7.31
CA SER A 13 -9.31 -20.77 -7.71
C SER A 13 -8.65 -20.30 -6.42
N ALA A 14 -7.52 -20.92 -6.06
CA ALA A 14 -6.67 -20.36 -5.02
C ALA A 14 -6.31 -18.93 -5.42
N LYS A 15 -6.64 -17.98 -4.55
CA LYS A 15 -6.25 -16.57 -4.65
C LYS A 15 -5.28 -16.27 -3.53
N ASP A 16 -4.23 -15.54 -3.86
CA ASP A 16 -3.28 -15.04 -2.87
C ASP A 16 -3.83 -13.75 -2.24
N SER A 17 -3.23 -13.28 -1.14
CA SER A 17 -3.66 -12.04 -0.49
C SER A 17 -3.56 -10.83 -1.43
N GLU A 18 -2.59 -10.84 -2.34
CA GLU A 18 -2.39 -9.82 -3.37
C GLU A 18 -3.53 -9.79 -4.42
N ASP A 19 -4.38 -10.80 -4.50
CA ASP A 19 -5.55 -10.73 -5.38
C ASP A 19 -6.69 -9.85 -4.82
N TYR A 20 -6.59 -9.45 -3.55
CA TYR A 20 -7.62 -8.69 -2.84
C TYR A 20 -7.18 -7.23 -2.63
N GLN A 21 -7.62 -6.36 -3.54
CA GLN A 21 -7.34 -4.92 -3.47
C GLN A 21 -8.13 -4.26 -2.33
N THR A 22 -7.43 -3.69 -1.36
CA THR A 22 -8.01 -3.06 -0.15
C THR A 22 -8.19 -1.54 -0.28
N GLY A 23 -7.79 -0.95 -1.39
CA GLY A 23 -7.77 0.51 -1.60
C GLY A 23 -9.15 1.18 -1.59
N SER A 24 -10.23 0.42 -1.83
CA SER A 24 -11.61 0.92 -1.75
C SER A 24 -12.03 1.27 -0.32
N TRP A 25 -11.27 0.87 0.70
CA TRP A 25 -11.61 1.12 2.11
C TRP A 25 -11.24 2.53 2.58
N ARG A 26 -10.57 3.32 1.73
CA ARG A 26 -10.16 4.69 2.06
C ARG A 26 -11.35 5.57 2.39
N LYS A 27 -11.23 6.29 3.51
CA LYS A 27 -12.01 7.50 3.77
C LYS A 27 -11.29 8.79 3.36
N GLN A 28 -9.96 8.74 3.32
CA GLN A 28 -9.09 9.86 2.95
C GLN A 28 -7.91 9.32 2.13
N ILE A 29 -7.35 10.17 1.27
CA ILE A 29 -6.21 9.84 0.41
C ILE A 29 -4.94 10.55 0.90
N PRO A 30 -3.81 9.83 1.11
CA PRO A 30 -2.54 10.47 1.34
C PRO A 30 -2.06 11.15 0.06
N VAL A 31 -1.58 12.38 0.18
CA VAL A 31 -1.01 13.18 -0.91
C VAL A 31 0.41 13.56 -0.53
N VAL A 32 1.35 13.22 -1.40
CA VAL A 32 2.76 13.57 -1.25
C VAL A 32 2.93 15.06 -1.52
N LYS A 33 3.45 15.79 -0.53
CA LYS A 33 3.83 17.21 -0.63
C LYS A 33 5.30 17.41 -0.92
N ASN A 34 6.16 16.59 -0.30
CA ASN A 34 7.61 16.75 -0.38
C ASN A 34 8.28 15.39 -0.61
N ARG A 35 8.63 15.13 -1.87
CA ARG A 35 9.32 13.88 -2.24
C ARG A 35 10.76 13.83 -1.74
N ALA A 36 11.44 14.97 -1.65
CA ALA A 36 12.82 15.01 -1.16
C ALA A 36 12.89 14.60 0.32
N GLU A 37 11.86 14.92 1.11
CA GLU A 37 11.76 14.49 2.50
C GLU A 37 11.48 12.98 2.61
N LEU A 38 10.63 12.43 1.73
CA LEU A 38 10.42 10.97 1.66
C LEU A 38 11.69 10.20 1.33
N ASP A 39 12.55 10.73 0.46
CA ASP A 39 13.83 10.10 0.12
C ASP A 39 14.81 10.03 1.30
N LYS A 40 14.68 10.92 2.30
CA LYS A 40 15.51 10.89 3.52
C LYS A 40 15.00 9.89 4.55
N HIS A 41 13.72 9.53 4.47
CA HIS A 41 13.00 8.72 5.46
C HIS A 41 12.37 7.46 4.85
N PRO A 42 13.15 6.55 4.23
CA PRO A 42 12.62 5.31 3.64
C PRO A 42 11.97 4.37 4.66
N GLU A 43 12.31 4.50 5.96
CA GLU A 43 11.70 3.75 7.06
C GLU A 43 10.19 3.98 7.18
N ILE A 44 9.65 5.06 6.58
CA ILE A 44 8.20 5.33 6.52
C ILE A 44 7.41 4.15 5.94
N ALA A 45 8.02 3.37 5.04
CA ALA A 45 7.41 2.19 4.43
C ALA A 45 7.11 1.09 5.46
N LEU A 46 7.92 0.96 6.53
CA LEU A 46 7.73 -0.01 7.60
C LEU A 46 6.52 0.31 8.48
N PHE A 47 6.14 1.58 8.58
CA PHE A 47 4.95 2.00 9.32
C PHE A 47 3.66 1.81 8.52
N CYS A 48 3.73 1.54 7.21
CA CYS A 48 2.55 1.30 6.40
C CYS A 48 2.03 -0.13 6.65
N PRO A 49 0.84 -0.32 7.24
CA PRO A 49 0.33 -1.66 7.56
C PRO A 49 0.00 -2.52 6.32
N GLU A 50 -0.14 -1.89 5.15
CA GLU A 50 -0.46 -2.55 3.88
C GLU A 50 0.74 -2.62 2.93
N ALA A 51 1.94 -2.21 3.38
CA ALA A 51 3.13 -2.08 2.53
C ALA A 51 2.88 -1.25 1.24
N ALA A 52 1.95 -0.29 1.30
CA ALA A 52 1.52 0.49 0.14
C ALA A 52 2.45 1.67 -0.20
N ILE A 53 3.51 1.93 0.57
CA ILE A 53 4.48 2.98 0.27
C ILE A 53 5.71 2.32 -0.35
N ILE A 54 5.94 2.59 -1.63
CA ILE A 54 6.91 1.86 -2.43
C ILE A 54 8.21 2.64 -2.55
N TYR A 55 9.30 1.99 -2.15
CA TYR A 55 10.65 2.47 -2.35
C TYR A 55 11.42 1.54 -3.28
N GLN A 56 12.32 2.09 -4.09
CA GLN A 56 13.32 1.34 -4.84
C GLN A 56 14.68 2.00 -4.66
N LYS A 57 15.70 1.21 -4.32
CA LYS A 57 17.07 1.70 -4.11
C LYS A 57 17.14 2.92 -3.18
N GLY A 58 16.32 2.92 -2.11
CA GLY A 58 16.24 4.01 -1.13
C GLY A 58 15.49 5.26 -1.60
N LYS A 59 14.85 5.23 -2.78
CA LYS A 59 14.10 6.36 -3.33
C LYS A 59 12.60 6.10 -3.33
N PHE A 60 11.82 7.11 -2.95
CA PHE A 60 10.37 7.03 -2.97
C PHE A 60 9.87 6.93 -4.41
N MET A 61 9.07 5.91 -4.72
CA MET A 61 8.52 5.69 -6.05
C MET A 61 7.09 6.17 -6.12
N ASN A 62 6.20 5.58 -5.34
CA ASN A 62 4.78 5.90 -5.32
C ASN A 62 4.09 5.34 -4.06
N ILE A 63 2.81 5.68 -3.92
CA ILE A 63 1.88 4.99 -3.03
C ILE A 63 1.01 4.08 -3.90
N ASP A 64 0.94 2.79 -3.60
CA ASP A 64 0.03 1.87 -4.28
C ASP A 64 -1.40 2.05 -3.76
N TYR A 65 -2.15 2.88 -4.48
CA TYR A 65 -3.56 3.15 -4.17
C TYR A 65 -4.49 1.95 -4.42
N ARG A 66 -4.01 0.82 -4.94
CA ARG A 66 -4.81 -0.41 -4.98
C ARG A 66 -4.92 -1.05 -3.58
N TYR A 67 -3.98 -0.77 -2.69
CA TYR A 67 -3.95 -1.34 -1.33
C TYR A 67 -3.92 -0.29 -0.21
N CYS A 68 -3.54 0.96 -0.49
CA CYS A 68 -3.52 1.98 0.54
C CYS A 68 -4.91 2.15 1.19
N LYS A 69 -5.06 1.79 2.47
CA LYS A 69 -6.33 1.95 3.20
C LYS A 69 -6.63 3.38 3.67
N GLY A 70 -5.70 4.33 3.47
CA GLY A 70 -5.91 5.72 3.87
C GLY A 70 -5.96 5.91 5.39
N CYS A 71 -5.25 5.08 6.14
CA CYS A 71 -5.23 5.09 7.60
C CYS A 71 -4.52 6.31 8.22
N GLY A 72 -3.74 7.07 7.44
CA GLY A 72 -3.09 8.30 7.90
C GLY A 72 -1.79 8.14 8.68
N ILE A 73 -1.37 6.91 9.02
CA ILE A 73 -0.14 6.65 9.82
C ILE A 73 1.10 7.31 9.18
N CYS A 74 1.22 7.22 7.85
CA CYS A 74 2.34 7.85 7.14
C CYS A 74 2.35 9.39 7.22
N ALA A 75 1.18 10.03 7.21
CA ALA A 75 1.04 11.47 7.42
C ALA A 75 1.31 11.87 8.88
N GLN A 76 1.00 11.01 9.85
CA GLN A 76 1.34 11.23 11.25
C GLN A 76 2.86 11.16 11.49
N GLN A 77 3.52 10.17 10.88
CA GLN A 77 4.95 9.95 11.06
C GLN A 77 5.80 10.97 10.30
N LEU A 78 5.34 11.43 9.12
CA LEU A 78 6.08 12.40 8.30
C LEU A 78 5.15 13.49 7.73
N LYS A 79 4.62 14.31 8.63
CA LYS A 79 3.66 15.39 8.37
C LYS A 79 4.12 16.45 7.34
N ASP A 80 5.43 16.66 7.24
CA ASP A 80 6.02 17.63 6.32
C ASP A 80 6.10 17.09 4.88
N ALA A 81 5.94 15.77 4.71
CA ALA A 81 6.05 15.10 3.43
C ALA A 81 4.72 14.56 2.90
N ILE A 82 3.79 14.17 3.77
CA ILE A 82 2.49 13.60 3.39
C ILE A 82 1.37 14.33 4.11
N MET A 83 0.31 14.69 3.38
CA MET A 83 -0.97 15.14 3.95
C MET A 83 -2.10 14.19 3.64
N MET A 84 -3.12 14.18 4.48
CA MET A 84 -4.39 13.50 4.18
C MET A 84 -5.35 14.49 3.53
N LYS A 85 -5.99 14.08 2.43
CA LYS A 85 -7.07 14.80 1.77
C LYS A 85 -8.35 13.95 1.83
N SER A 86 -9.47 14.58 2.14
CA SER A 86 -10.80 13.93 2.07
C SER A 86 -11.30 13.81 0.64
#